data_AF-A0A832IRH8-F1
#
_entry.id   AF-A0A832IRH8-F1
#
_cell.length_a   1.000
_cell.length_b   1.000
_cell.length_c   1.000
_cell.angle_alpha   90.00
_cell.angle_beta   90.00
_cell.angle_gamma   90.00
#
_symmetry.space_group_name_H-M   'P 1'
#
loop_
_entity.id
_entity.type
_entity.pdbx_description
1 polymer ?
#
loop_
_entity_poly.entity_id
_entity_poly.type
_entity_poly.pdbx_seq_one_letter_code
_entity_poly.pdbx_strand_id
1 'polypeptide(L)'
;MSETYDKTAMIRSVMKAIYNLSDEENYSVYDADDIAGYLSVKREIIDEVINILWEAGCLNNCMTEEDDGATTYCLTDKAIDMVELG
;
A
#
# COMPACT_ATOMS: atom_id res chain seq x y z
N MET A 1 6.83 -20.89 14.47
CA MET A 1 5.53 -20.84 13.77
C MET A 1 5.69 -19.82 12.67
N SER A 2 5.95 -20.28 11.45
CA SER A 2 6.00 -19.38 10.29
C SER A 2 4.59 -19.33 9.76
N GLU A 3 3.82 -18.32 10.16
CA GLU A 3 2.61 -17.93 9.46
C GLU A 3 3.05 -17.47 8.08
N THR A 4 3.09 -18.40 7.12
CA THR A 4 3.12 -18.08 5.70
C THR A 4 1.76 -17.50 5.38
N TYR A 5 1.59 -16.21 5.63
CA TYR A 5 0.57 -15.45 4.92
C TYR A 5 0.82 -15.70 3.42
N ASP A 6 -0.25 -15.98 2.69
CA ASP A 6 -0.13 -16.10 1.25
C ASP A 6 0.31 -14.73 0.72
N LYS A 7 1.59 -14.62 0.32
CA LYS A 7 2.19 -13.35 -0.08
C LYS A 7 1.37 -12.68 -1.17
N THR A 8 0.79 -13.47 -2.07
CA THR A 8 -0.09 -12.97 -3.13
C THR A 8 -1.40 -12.40 -2.58
N ALA A 9 -2.04 -13.07 -1.61
CA ALA A 9 -3.20 -12.53 -0.92
C ALA A 9 -2.88 -11.24 -0.17
N MET A 10 -1.72 -11.17 0.49
CA MET A 10 -1.28 -9.96 1.21
C MET A 10 -1.04 -8.79 0.25
N ILE A 11 -0.35 -9.02 -0.87
CA ILE A 11 -0.13 -8.02 -1.92
C ILE A 11 -1.47 -7.45 -2.41
N ARG A 12 -2.46 -8.32 -2.68
CA ARG A 12 -3.80 -7.88 -3.09
C ARG A 12 -4.50 -7.07 -2.01
N SER A 13 -4.42 -7.50 -0.75
CA SER A 13 -5.00 -6.77 0.38
C SER A 13 -4.38 -5.39 0.56
N VAL A 14 -3.06 -5.26 0.41
CA VAL A 14 -2.35 -3.98 0.49
C VAL A 14 -2.73 -3.07 -0.68
N MET A 15 -2.78 -3.59 -1.91
CA MET A 15 -3.23 -2.80 -3.06
C MET A 15 -4.67 -2.30 -2.87
N LYS A 16 -5.59 -3.15 -2.38
CA LYS A 16 -6.96 -2.75 -2.07
C LYS A 16 -7.04 -1.71 -0.93
N ALA A 17 -6.21 -1.85 0.10
CA ALA A 17 -6.14 -0.88 1.18
C ALA A 17 -5.70 0.49 0.65
N ILE A 18 -4.60 0.55 -0.12
CA ILE A 18 -4.12 1.80 -0.73
C ILE A 18 -5.18 2.41 -1.64
N TYR A 19 -5.85 1.60 -2.48
CA TYR A 19 -6.93 2.07 -3.35
C TYR A 19 -8.11 2.66 -2.57
N ASN A 20 -8.65 1.93 -1.58
CA ASN A 20 -9.78 2.39 -0.77
C ASN A 20 -9.46 3.65 0.02
N LEU A 21 -8.27 3.69 0.62
CA LEU A 21 -7.80 4.83 1.39
C LEU A 21 -7.62 6.06 0.48
N SER A 22 -7.23 5.87 -0.78
CA SER A 22 -7.08 6.95 -1.77
C SER A 22 -8.40 7.52 -2.29
N ASP A 23 -9.52 6.80 -2.13
CA ASP A 23 -10.86 7.19 -2.63
C ASP A 23 -11.69 7.97 -1.59
N GLU A 24 -11.35 7.89 -0.29
CA GLU A 24 -11.99 8.72 0.72
C GLU A 24 -11.63 10.20 0.51
N GLU A 25 -12.64 11.08 0.45
CA GLU A 25 -12.52 12.53 0.19
C GLU A 25 -11.65 13.30 1.21
N ASN A 26 -10.96 12.62 2.12
CA ASN A 26 -10.01 13.20 3.06
C ASN A 26 -8.76 12.31 3.16
N TYR A 27 -7.62 12.88 2.74
CA TYR A 27 -6.25 12.38 2.85
C TYR A 27 -5.79 11.43 1.73
N SER A 28 -4.88 11.94 0.88
CA SER A 28 -4.29 11.25 -0.27
C SER A 28 -2.88 10.69 0.03
N VAL A 29 -2.61 10.39 1.30
CA VAL A 29 -1.25 10.34 1.86
C VAL A 29 -1.30 9.35 3.03
N TYR A 30 -1.00 8.06 2.79
CA TYR A 30 -0.97 7.04 3.85
C TYR A 30 0.39 6.39 3.93
N ASP A 31 0.93 6.34 5.15
CA ASP A 31 2.20 5.70 5.44
C ASP A 31 2.02 4.21 5.80
N ALA A 32 3.13 3.50 6.00
CA ALA A 32 3.09 2.07 6.27
C ALA A 32 2.33 1.71 7.57
N ASP A 33 2.27 2.61 8.56
CA ASP A 33 1.51 2.42 9.81
C ASP A 33 0.00 2.48 9.58
N ASP A 34 -0.49 3.37 8.71
CA ASP A 34 -1.92 3.45 8.39
C ASP A 34 -2.42 2.18 7.70
N ILE A 35 -1.67 1.71 6.71
CA ILE A 35 -1.98 0.47 5.97
C ILE A 35 -1.91 -0.73 6.93
N ALA A 36 -0.92 -0.76 7.82
CA ALA A 36 -0.78 -1.80 8.84
C ALA A 36 -1.97 -1.81 9.81
N GLY A 37 -2.42 -0.63 10.25
CA GLY A 37 -3.60 -0.44 11.08
C GLY A 37 -4.88 -0.91 10.39
N TYR A 38 -5.09 -0.49 9.14
CA TYR A 38 -6.26 -0.86 8.33
C TYR A 38 -6.36 -2.39 8.15
N LEU A 39 -5.23 -3.05 7.88
CA LEU A 39 -5.18 -4.50 7.67
C LEU A 39 -5.01 -5.31 8.96
N SER A 40 -4.82 -4.65 10.12
CA SER A 40 -4.48 -5.29 11.40
C SER A 40 -3.27 -6.23 11.30
N VAL A 41 -2.24 -5.80 10.57
CA VAL A 41 -0.98 -6.54 10.40
C VAL A 41 0.20 -5.73 10.94
N LYS A 42 1.38 -6.36 11.04
CA LYS A 42 2.59 -5.66 11.46
C LYS A 42 3.10 -4.76 10.33
N ARG A 43 3.55 -3.56 10.68
CA ARG A 43 4.24 -2.64 9.77
C ARG A 43 5.35 -3.32 8.96
N GLU A 44 6.16 -4.18 9.58
CA GLU A 44 7.26 -4.91 8.91
C GLU A 44 6.80 -5.71 7.68
N ILE A 45 5.57 -6.25 7.72
CA ILE A 45 4.98 -6.99 6.58
C ILE A 45 4.56 -6.02 5.49
N ILE A 46 4.02 -4.86 5.87
CA ILE A 46 3.63 -3.80 4.95
C ILE A 46 4.85 -3.22 4.25
N ASP A 47 5.94 -2.94 4.99
CA ASP A 47 7.21 -2.48 4.42
C ASP A 47 7.74 -3.47 3.35
N GLU A 48 7.69 -4.78 3.63
CA GLU A 48 8.09 -5.80 2.64
C GLU A 48 7.21 -5.73 1.38
N VAL A 49 5.89 -5.60 1.54
CA VAL A 49 4.94 -5.56 0.42
C VAL A 49 5.03 -4.25 -0.37
N ILE A 50 5.21 -3.12 0.30
CA ILE A 50 5.44 -1.81 -0.34
C ILE A 50 6.70 -1.88 -1.20
N ASN A 51 7.79 -2.45 -0.68
CA ASN A 51 9.02 -2.58 -1.47
C ASN A 51 8.80 -3.46 -2.71
N ILE A 52 8.08 -4.58 -2.59
CA ILE A 52 7.73 -5.44 -3.74
C ILE A 52 6.90 -4.67 -4.78
N LEU A 53 5.88 -3.93 -4.34
CA LEU A 53 5.01 -3.16 -5.22
C LEU A 53 5.77 -1.99 -5.88
N TRP A 54 6.72 -1.38 -5.16
CA TRP A 54 7.60 -0.34 -5.67
C TRP A 54 8.53 -0.87 -6.76
N GLU A 55 9.23 -1.98 -6.50
CA GLU A 55 10.10 -2.63 -7.49
C GLU A 55 9.31 -3.12 -8.72
N ALA A 56 8.04 -3.50 -8.54
CA ALA A 56 7.14 -3.88 -9.62
C ALA A 56 6.55 -2.69 -10.41
N GLY A 57 6.81 -1.44 -10.02
CA GLY A 57 6.25 -0.24 -10.65
C GLY A 57 4.75 -0.07 -10.44
N CYS A 58 4.20 -0.66 -9.37
CA CYS A 58 2.79 -0.57 -9.00
C CYS A 58 2.48 0.63 -8.09
N LEU A 59 3.51 1.24 -7.50
CA LEU A 59 3.40 2.42 -6.65
C LEU A 59 4.03 3.64 -7.31
N ASN A 60 3.48 4.80 -7.00
CA ASN A 60 4.08 6.10 -7.25
C ASN A 60 4.25 6.83 -5.91
N ASN A 61 5.26 7.68 -5.81
CA ASN A 61 5.42 8.53 -4.63
C ASN A 61 4.46 9.73 -4.76
N CYS A 62 3.63 9.93 -3.74
CA CYS A 62 2.68 11.04 -3.70
C CYS A 62 3.26 12.25 -2.95
N MET A 63 3.88 12.04 -1.77
CA MET A 63 4.68 13.03 -1.05
C MET A 63 5.89 12.36 -0.36
N THR A 64 7.00 13.09 -0.31
CA THR A 64 8.22 12.62 0.38
C THR A 64 8.18 13.03 1.85
N GLU A 65 8.98 12.34 2.68
CA GLU A 65 9.16 12.71 4.09
C GLU A 65 9.58 14.19 4.28
N GLU A 66 10.28 14.77 3.29
CA GLU A 66 10.68 16.18 3.32
C GLU A 66 9.51 17.16 3.09
N ASP A 67 8.44 16.73 2.41
CA ASP A 67 7.28 17.56 2.09
C ASP A 67 6.20 17.52 3.19
N ASP A 68 5.95 16.35 3.80
CA ASP A 68 4.81 16.15 4.71
C ASP A 68 5.17 15.41 6.02
N GLY A 69 6.46 15.10 6.24
CA GLY A 69 6.91 14.38 7.44
C GLY A 69 6.71 12.86 7.39
N ALA A 70 6.16 12.32 6.30
CA ALA A 70 6.06 10.89 6.01
C ALA A 70 6.14 10.62 4.50
N THR A 71 6.72 9.47 4.12
CA THR A 71 6.70 9.03 2.71
C THR A 71 5.39 8.31 2.43
N THR A 72 4.69 8.74 1.38
CA THR A 72 3.36 8.20 1.06
C THR A 72 3.25 7.72 -0.37
N TYR A 73 2.39 6.73 -0.53
CA TYR A 73 2.31 5.93 -1.74
C TYR A 73 0.89 5.92 -2.30
N CYS A 74 0.81 6.03 -3.62
CA CYS A 74 -0.42 5.89 -4.38
C CYS A 74 -0.22 4.84 -5.47
N LEU A 75 -1.29 4.13 -5.86
CA LEU A 75 -1.22 3.15 -6.95
C LEU A 75 -1.03 3.85 -8.29
N THR A 76 -0.27 3.23 -9.20
CA THR A 76 -0.26 3.66 -10.61
C THR A 76 -1.56 3.27 -11.30
N ASP A 77 -1.93 3.92 -12.42
CA ASP A 77 -3.14 3.59 -13.19
C ASP A 77 -3.22 2.09 -13.55
N LYS A 78 -2.07 1.48 -13.88
CA LYS A 78 -2.00 0.04 -14.17
C LYS A 78 -2.29 -0.81 -12.94
N ALA A 79 -1.85 -0.38 -11.77
CA ALA A 79 -2.10 -1.07 -10.51
C ALA A 79 -3.55 -0.90 -10.06
N ILE A 80 -4.17 0.25 -10.32
CA ILE A 80 -5.61 0.48 -10.12
C ILE A 80 -6.42 -0.48 -10.98
N ASP A 81 -6.12 -0.58 -12.28
CA ASP A 81 -6.80 -1.50 -13.20
C ASP A 81 -6.70 -2.97 -12.71
N MET A 82 -5.55 -3.37 -12.14
CA MET A 82 -5.39 -4.70 -11.52
C MET A 82 -6.24 -4.91 -10.25
N VAL A 83 -6.56 -3.85 -9.50
CA VAL A 83 -7.44 -3.92 -8.33
C VAL A 83 -8.91 -3.97 -8.76
N GLU A 84 -9.29 -3.17 -9.75
CA GLU A 84 -10.67 -3.07 -10.25
C GLU A 84 -11.10 -4.29 -11.07
N LEU A 85 -10.17 -4.92 -11.80
CA LEU A 85 -10.41 -6.17 -12.53
C LEU A 85 -10.35 -7.42 -11.64
N GLY A 86 -10.08 -7.27 -10.34
CA GLY A 86 -9.80 -8.34 -9.37
C GLY A 86 -11.00 -9.15 -8.89
#